data_AF-A0AAV0EXQ7-F1
#
_entry.id   AF-A0AAV0EXQ7-F1
#
_cell.length_a   1.000
_cell.length_b   1.000
_cell.length_c   1.000
_cell.angle_alpha   90.00
_cell.angle_beta   90.00
_cell.angle_gamma   90.00
#
_symmetry.space_group_name_H-M   'P 1'
#
loop_
_entity.id
_entity.type
_entity.pdbx_description
1 polymer ?
#
loop_
_entity_poly.entity_id
_entity_poly.type
_entity_poly.pdbx_seq_one_letter_code
_entity_poly.pdbx_strand_id
1 'polypeptide(L)'
;MASLPSSLSLPQLPCRTSPTLLSSVSDNFVNLPISNWPRRSRFKCSAGQTGFFGKLGRLIKEKAKNDVEKLFSGFTKTRNKLAVIDELLLYWNLSDTDRVLDELEEALLVSDFGPRITIKIVESLRDDIYAGRLKTGSEIKDALKRGILELLAKAPKTELRLGFRKPAVVMIVGVNGGGKTTSLGKLANRLKNEGAKILLAAGDTFRAAASDQLEIWAERTGCDIVVAEKEKTKASSGC
;
A
#
# COMPACT_ATOMS: atom_id res chain seq x y z
N MET A 1 -26.37 57.72 -15.81
CA MET A 1 -25.97 56.77 -16.88
C MET A 1 -25.12 55.69 -16.23
N ALA A 2 -25.49 54.44 -16.03
CA ALA A 2 -26.69 53.66 -16.27
C ALA A 2 -26.94 52.77 -15.03
N SER A 3 -28.18 52.34 -14.87
CA SER A 3 -28.82 51.80 -13.66
C SER A 3 -29.02 50.28 -13.70
N LEU A 4 -28.67 49.58 -12.60
CA LEU A 4 -29.41 48.46 -11.93
C LEU A 4 -29.74 47.15 -12.72
N PRO A 5 -30.20 46.01 -12.10
CA PRO A 5 -30.33 45.66 -10.67
C PRO A 5 -30.05 44.16 -10.24
N SER A 6 -30.04 43.96 -8.91
CA SER A 6 -30.72 42.94 -8.07
C SER A 6 -30.63 41.41 -8.32
N SER A 7 -30.10 40.74 -7.27
CA SER A 7 -30.65 39.57 -6.54
C SER A 7 -31.63 38.62 -7.24
N LEU A 8 -31.21 37.36 -7.40
CA LEU A 8 -32.09 36.21 -7.61
C LEU A 8 -31.97 35.23 -6.45
N SER A 9 -32.99 35.26 -5.59
CA SER A 9 -33.38 34.22 -4.66
C SER A 9 -34.09 33.09 -5.43
N LEU A 10 -33.77 31.84 -5.09
CA LEU A 10 -34.57 30.67 -5.47
C LEU A 10 -34.94 29.86 -4.23
N PRO A 11 -36.11 29.21 -4.23
CA PRO A 11 -36.92 29.00 -3.05
C PRO A 11 -36.73 27.61 -2.41
N GLN A 12 -36.91 27.54 -1.10
CA GLN A 12 -37.09 26.30 -0.36
C GLN A 12 -38.52 25.77 -0.51
N LEU A 13 -38.66 24.44 -0.65
CA LEU A 13 -39.90 23.70 -0.47
C LEU A 13 -39.61 22.32 0.20
N PRO A 14 -40.60 21.71 0.88
CA PRO A 14 -40.47 21.36 2.29
C PRO A 14 -40.38 19.85 2.60
N CYS A 15 -39.96 19.55 3.83
CA CYS A 15 -40.21 18.27 4.49
C CYS A 15 -41.72 17.96 4.60
N ARG A 16 -42.10 16.71 4.32
CA ARG A 16 -43.32 16.11 4.90
C ARG A 16 -43.14 14.61 5.20
N THR A 17 -43.50 14.33 6.44
CA THR A 17 -43.81 13.11 7.20
C THR A 17 -44.57 11.98 6.48
N SER A 18 -44.15 10.74 6.80
CA SER A 18 -44.82 9.42 7.02
C SER A 18 -46.38 9.27 7.00
N PRO A 19 -46.99 8.07 7.21
CA PRO A 19 -46.69 6.65 6.84
C PRO A 19 -47.95 5.93 6.21
N THR A 20 -47.96 4.58 6.20
CA THR A 20 -49.10 3.60 6.27
C THR A 20 -49.59 2.78 5.04
N LEU A 21 -49.64 1.45 5.29
CA LEU A 21 -50.56 0.36 4.88
C LEU A 21 -50.56 -0.13 3.40
N LEU A 22 -50.31 -1.40 3.04
CA LEU A 22 -50.78 -2.75 3.47
C LEU A 22 -52.17 -3.10 2.92
N SER A 23 -52.22 -3.97 1.89
CA SER A 23 -53.26 -4.98 1.61
C SER A 23 -53.06 -5.56 0.19
N SER A 24 -52.61 -6.83 0.07
CA SER A 24 -53.44 -7.99 -0.30
C SER A 24 -53.88 -8.04 -1.79
N VAL A 25 -53.30 -8.98 -2.54
CA VAL A 25 -54.01 -9.64 -3.64
C VAL A 25 -53.74 -11.13 -3.53
N SER A 26 -54.85 -11.85 -3.51
CA SER A 26 -55.08 -13.25 -3.24
C SER A 26 -54.73 -14.19 -4.40
N ASP A 27 -54.50 -15.44 -4.00
CA ASP A 27 -54.55 -16.71 -4.73
C ASP A 27 -55.42 -16.77 -6.00
N ASN A 28 -54.90 -17.48 -7.01
CA ASN A 28 -55.62 -18.60 -7.62
C ASN A 28 -54.73 -19.51 -8.48
N PHE A 29 -54.55 -20.73 -7.96
CA PHE A 29 -54.44 -22.06 -8.59
C PHE A 29 -54.28 -22.18 -10.12
N VAL A 30 -53.24 -22.93 -10.53
CA VAL A 30 -53.40 -24.07 -11.47
C VAL A 30 -52.52 -25.25 -11.02
N ASN A 31 -53.18 -26.38 -10.79
CA ASN A 31 -52.63 -27.70 -10.47
C ASN A 31 -51.82 -28.30 -11.64
N LEU A 32 -50.67 -28.90 -11.34
CA LEU A 32 -50.03 -29.91 -12.21
C LEU A 32 -49.53 -31.11 -11.37
N PRO A 33 -49.62 -32.34 -11.89
CA PRO A 33 -49.58 -33.57 -11.10
C PRO A 33 -48.17 -34.01 -10.71
N ILE A 34 -48.08 -34.62 -9.53
CA ILE A 34 -46.90 -35.25 -8.96
C ILE A 34 -46.76 -36.67 -9.54
N SER A 35 -45.72 -36.93 -10.32
CA SER A 35 -45.14 -38.27 -10.43
C SER A 35 -43.72 -38.27 -11.05
N ASN A 36 -42.80 -38.95 -10.35
CA ASN A 36 -41.48 -39.42 -10.78
C ASN A 36 -40.36 -38.39 -11.08
N TRP A 37 -39.61 -38.03 -10.03
CA TRP A 37 -38.22 -37.56 -10.14
C TRP A 37 -37.28 -38.47 -9.32
N PRO A 38 -36.09 -38.82 -9.84
CA PRO A 38 -35.18 -39.75 -9.17
C PRO A 38 -34.56 -39.13 -7.91
N ARG A 39 -34.34 -39.99 -6.90
CA ARG A 39 -33.68 -39.72 -5.61
C ARG A 39 -32.41 -38.85 -5.80
N ARG A 40 -32.48 -37.56 -5.46
CA ARG A 40 -31.29 -36.73 -5.25
C ARG A 40 -30.54 -37.26 -4.04
N SER A 41 -29.27 -37.61 -4.23
CA SER A 41 -28.34 -37.90 -3.16
C SER A 41 -28.29 -36.71 -2.20
N ARG A 42 -28.69 -36.95 -0.96
CA ARG A 42 -28.61 -36.00 0.14
C ARG A 42 -27.12 -35.84 0.47
N PHE A 43 -26.46 -34.82 -0.10
CA PHE A 43 -25.17 -34.38 0.42
C PHE A 43 -25.39 -33.91 1.87
N LYS A 44 -25.04 -34.77 2.83
CA LYS A 44 -24.86 -34.38 4.22
C LYS A 44 -23.63 -33.47 4.26
N CYS A 45 -23.87 -32.16 4.34
CA CYS A 45 -22.84 -31.25 4.80
C CYS A 45 -22.64 -31.52 6.29
N SER A 46 -21.55 -32.20 6.64
CA SER A 46 -21.13 -32.33 8.04
C SER A 46 -20.52 -30.99 8.46
N ALA A 47 -21.25 -30.25 9.29
CA ALA A 47 -20.78 -29.02 9.92
C ALA A 47 -19.69 -29.36 10.95
N GLY A 48 -18.43 -29.45 10.49
CA GLY A 48 -17.23 -29.41 11.32
C GLY A 48 -16.56 -28.04 11.22
N GLN A 49 -17.23 -26.98 11.69
CA GLN A 49 -16.75 -25.60 11.59
C GLN A 49 -16.36 -25.05 12.98
N THR A 50 -15.17 -25.43 13.47
CA THR A 50 -14.48 -24.75 14.58
C THR A 50 -12.95 -24.74 14.39
N GLY A 51 -12.47 -24.77 13.14
CA GLY A 51 -11.01 -24.79 12.85
C GLY A 51 -10.56 -23.82 11.76
N PHE A 52 -11.43 -23.44 10.83
CA PHE A 52 -11.05 -22.66 9.65
C PHE A 52 -10.66 -21.21 9.99
N PHE A 53 -11.48 -20.51 10.78
CA PHE A 53 -11.21 -19.11 11.17
C PHE A 53 -10.01 -18.98 12.12
N GLY A 54 -9.79 -19.94 13.03
CA GLY A 54 -8.60 -19.99 13.88
C GLY A 54 -7.32 -20.23 13.08
N LYS A 55 -7.39 -21.12 12.07
CA LYS A 55 -6.27 -21.39 11.15
C LYS A 55 -5.99 -20.19 10.24
N LEU A 56 -7.03 -19.51 9.73
CA LEU A 56 -6.93 -18.30 8.93
C LEU A 56 -6.32 -17.14 9.74
N GLY A 57 -6.79 -16.94 10.98
CA GLY A 57 -6.23 -15.94 11.89
C GLY A 57 -4.76 -16.19 12.21
N ARG A 58 -4.37 -17.47 12.42
CA ARG A 58 -2.96 -17.85 12.61
C ARG A 58 -2.12 -17.56 11.38
N LEU A 59 -2.61 -17.92 10.18
CA LEU A 59 -1.92 -17.66 8.91
C LEU A 59 -1.75 -16.17 8.64
N ILE A 60 -2.78 -15.34 8.88
CA ILE A 60 -2.69 -13.88 8.71
C ILE A 60 -1.66 -13.31 9.68
N LYS A 61 -1.69 -13.73 10.95
CA LYS A 61 -0.75 -13.27 11.98
C LYS A 61 0.70 -13.68 11.66
N GLU A 62 0.90 -14.90 11.19
CA GLU A 62 2.21 -15.44 10.83
C GLU A 62 2.78 -14.77 9.58
N LYS A 63 1.94 -14.53 8.56
CA LYS A 63 2.34 -13.77 7.37
C LYS A 63 2.69 -12.32 7.71
N ALA A 64 1.88 -11.66 8.55
CA ALA A 64 2.15 -10.31 9.02
C ALA A 64 3.47 -10.24 9.83
N LYS A 65 3.73 -11.22 10.71
CA LYS A 65 5.02 -11.33 11.41
C LYS A 65 6.19 -11.46 10.44
N ASN A 66 6.10 -12.37 9.47
CA ASN A 66 7.15 -12.58 8.48
C ASN A 66 7.41 -11.32 7.64
N ASP A 67 6.37 -10.57 7.28
CA ASP A 67 6.52 -9.32 6.53
C ASP A 67 7.18 -8.23 7.39
N VAL A 68 6.81 -8.15 8.67
CA VAL A 68 7.47 -7.24 9.63
C VAL A 68 8.94 -7.61 9.83
N GLU A 69 9.27 -8.90 9.98
CA GLU A 69 10.65 -9.38 10.11
C GLU A 69 11.49 -9.10 8.86
N LYS A 70 10.91 -9.24 7.66
CA LYS A 70 11.56 -8.83 6.40
C LYS A 70 11.87 -7.35 6.36
N LEU A 71 10.98 -6.50 6.87
CA LEU A 71 11.25 -5.06 6.99
C LEU A 71 12.40 -4.82 7.97
N PHE A 72 12.36 -5.41 9.17
CA PHE A 72 13.42 -5.24 10.16
C PHE A 72 14.79 -5.71 9.67
N SER A 73 14.85 -6.88 9.03
CA SER A 73 16.09 -7.42 8.46
C SER A 73 16.67 -6.50 7.38
N GLY A 74 15.83 -5.93 6.50
CA GLY A 74 16.24 -4.96 5.48
C GLY A 74 16.85 -3.67 6.03
N PHE A 75 16.41 -3.23 7.21
CA PHE A 75 16.89 -2.02 7.88
C PHE A 75 17.92 -2.28 9.00
N THR A 76 18.45 -3.50 9.13
CA THR A 76 19.38 -3.86 10.22
C THR A 76 20.59 -2.91 10.30
N LYS A 77 21.20 -2.59 9.16
CA LYS A 77 22.37 -1.68 9.11
C LYS A 77 22.00 -0.27 9.60
N THR A 78 20.88 0.28 9.14
CA THR A 78 20.39 1.59 9.57
C THR A 78 20.04 1.61 11.05
N ARG A 79 19.39 0.56 11.55
CA ARG A 79 19.08 0.42 12.98
C ARG A 79 20.35 0.40 13.84
N ASN A 80 21.40 -0.29 13.39
CA ASN A 80 22.67 -0.32 14.13
C ASN A 80 23.36 1.05 14.14
N LYS A 81 23.31 1.82 13.05
CA LYS A 81 23.81 3.20 13.02
C LYS A 81 23.05 4.10 14.00
N LEU A 82 21.72 3.95 14.07
CA LEU A 82 20.87 4.75 14.96
C LEU A 82 20.91 4.28 16.43
N ALA A 83 21.50 3.14 16.74
CA ALA A 83 21.57 2.62 18.12
C ALA A 83 22.43 3.53 19.03
N VAL A 84 23.35 4.31 18.45
CA VAL A 84 24.14 5.32 19.18
C VAL A 84 23.24 6.31 19.92
N ILE A 85 22.07 6.64 19.36
CA ILE A 85 21.08 7.54 19.98
C ILE A 85 20.62 7.02 21.34
N ASP A 86 20.52 5.70 21.52
CA ASP A 86 20.10 5.12 22.79
C ASP A 86 21.15 5.36 23.88
N GLU A 87 22.43 5.28 23.52
CA GLU A 87 23.54 5.55 24.44
C GLU A 87 23.61 7.04 24.82
N LEU A 88 23.41 7.93 23.84
CA LEU A 88 23.40 9.38 24.06
C LEU A 88 22.29 9.83 25.00
N LEU A 89 21.11 9.21 24.88
CA LEU A 89 19.93 9.58 25.68
C LEU A 89 19.91 8.98 27.08
N LEU A 90 20.74 7.97 27.40
CA LEU A 90 20.79 7.34 28.73
C LEU A 90 21.29 8.31 29.81
N TYR A 91 22.28 9.15 29.49
CA TYR A 91 22.90 10.09 30.41
C TYR A 91 22.46 11.54 30.18
N TRP A 92 21.43 11.74 29.37
CA TRP A 92 20.95 13.07 29.04
C TRP A 92 20.41 13.80 30.29
N ASN A 93 20.76 15.07 30.41
CA ASN A 93 20.21 16.03 31.34
C ASN A 93 20.02 17.38 30.63
N LEU A 94 19.32 18.31 31.27
CA LEU A 94 18.97 19.59 30.66
C LEU A 94 20.19 20.42 30.23
N SER A 95 21.29 20.40 31.00
CA SER A 95 22.51 21.14 30.65
C SER A 95 23.27 20.55 29.45
N ASP A 96 23.08 19.26 29.17
CA ASP A 96 23.70 18.56 28.04
C ASP A 96 22.85 18.60 26.75
N THR A 97 21.71 19.29 26.76
CA THR A 97 20.73 19.27 25.66
C THR A 97 21.35 19.60 24.31
N ASP A 98 22.04 20.73 24.19
CA ASP A 98 22.55 21.18 22.89
C ASP A 98 23.59 20.20 22.36
N ARG A 99 24.51 19.71 23.20
CA ARG A 99 25.52 18.70 22.83
C ARG A 99 24.87 17.40 22.35
N VAL A 100 23.90 16.88 23.09
CA VAL A 100 23.22 15.62 22.72
C VAL A 100 22.40 15.77 21.44
N LEU A 101 21.80 16.94 21.21
CA LEU A 101 21.06 17.22 19.99
C LEU A 101 21.98 17.37 18.77
N ASP A 102 23.17 17.94 18.93
CA ASP A 102 24.18 18.02 17.86
C ASP A 102 24.69 16.62 17.47
N GLU A 103 24.97 15.75 18.46
CA GLU A 103 25.36 14.36 18.21
C GLU A 103 24.22 13.54 17.57
N LEU A 104 22.97 13.82 17.95
CA LEU A 104 21.78 13.25 17.32
C LEU A 104 21.63 13.71 15.86
N GLU A 105 21.87 14.99 15.57
CA GLU A 105 21.88 15.54 14.21
C GLU A 105 22.88 14.80 13.33
N GLU A 106 24.12 14.65 13.80
CA GLU A 106 25.16 13.93 13.07
C GLU A 106 24.75 12.46 12.80
N ALA A 107 24.24 11.76 13.82
CA ALA A 107 23.79 10.37 13.68
C ALA A 107 22.66 10.21 12.64
N LEU A 108 21.75 11.17 12.55
CA LEU A 108 20.68 11.21 11.55
C LEU A 108 21.26 11.44 10.14
N LEU A 109 22.19 12.38 9.97
CA LEU A 109 22.84 12.66 8.69
C LEU A 109 23.64 11.43 8.18
N VAL A 110 24.39 10.77 9.05
CA VAL A 110 25.14 9.51 8.74
C VAL A 110 24.19 8.35 8.34
N SER A 111 22.93 8.45 8.72
CA SER A 111 21.87 7.48 8.42
C SER A 111 21.04 7.87 7.19
N ASP A 112 21.54 8.77 6.35
CA ASP A 112 20.92 9.26 5.10
C ASP A 112 19.61 10.07 5.31
N PHE A 113 19.41 10.68 6.48
CA PHE A 113 18.36 11.67 6.65
C PHE A 113 18.78 12.98 5.99
N GLY A 114 17.91 13.54 5.15
CA GLY A 114 18.19 14.79 4.45
C GLY A 114 18.30 15.98 5.43
N PRO A 115 19.20 16.95 5.20
CA PRO A 115 19.47 18.05 6.14
C PRO A 115 18.23 18.81 6.60
N ARG A 116 17.30 19.08 5.67
CA ARG A 116 16.04 19.78 5.97
C ARG A 116 15.16 19.04 6.97
N ILE A 117 15.13 17.71 6.88
CA ILE A 117 14.33 16.87 7.76
C ILE A 117 15.00 16.77 9.13
N THR A 118 16.32 16.57 9.14
CA THR A 118 17.12 16.50 10.37
C THR A 118 16.97 17.75 11.22
N ILE A 119 17.24 18.93 10.64
CA ILE A 119 17.11 20.23 11.35
C ILE A 119 15.71 20.38 11.92
N LYS A 120 14.67 20.06 11.12
CA LYS A 120 13.28 20.18 11.57
C LYS A 120 12.97 19.29 12.78
N ILE A 121 13.48 18.06 12.79
CA ILE A 121 13.27 17.12 13.89
C ILE A 121 14.02 17.61 15.14
N VAL A 122 15.30 17.96 14.99
CA VAL A 122 16.17 18.35 16.09
C VAL A 122 15.68 19.63 16.77
N GLU A 123 15.31 20.65 16.00
CA GLU A 123 14.76 21.89 16.56
C GLU A 123 13.41 21.66 17.25
N SER A 124 12.54 20.80 16.70
CA SER A 124 11.30 20.44 17.39
C SER A 124 11.55 19.76 18.74
N LEU A 125 12.59 18.92 18.85
CA LEU A 125 12.98 18.30 20.11
C LEU A 125 13.57 19.34 21.06
N ARG A 126 14.42 20.24 20.56
CA ARG A 126 15.01 21.37 21.31
C ARG A 126 13.92 22.20 21.97
N ASP A 127 12.93 22.64 21.19
CA ASP A 127 11.79 23.43 21.67
C ASP A 127 10.98 22.67 22.73
N ASP A 128 10.71 21.38 22.50
CA ASP A 128 9.93 20.56 23.42
C ASP A 128 10.64 20.31 24.76
N ILE A 129 11.97 20.16 24.73
CA ILE A 129 12.81 20.03 25.93
C ILE A 129 12.80 21.35 26.72
N TYR A 130 13.10 22.48 26.08
CA TYR A 130 13.16 23.78 26.77
C TYR A 130 11.78 24.26 27.24
N ALA A 131 10.69 23.87 26.57
CA ALA A 131 9.32 24.09 27.04
C ALA A 131 8.92 23.17 28.20
N GLY A 132 9.77 22.23 28.64
CA GLY A 132 9.50 21.28 29.72
C GLY A 132 8.48 20.19 29.36
N ARG A 133 8.22 19.98 28.06
CA ARG A 133 7.32 18.93 27.55
C ARG A 133 7.99 17.56 27.53
N LEU A 134 9.32 17.52 27.37
CA LEU A 134 10.13 16.30 27.41
C LEU A 134 11.12 16.41 28.57
N LYS A 135 11.07 15.42 29.46
CA LYS A 135 11.80 15.43 30.74
C LYS A 135 12.75 14.25 30.91
N THR A 136 12.67 13.25 30.03
CA THR A 136 13.48 12.03 30.11
C THR A 136 14.01 11.64 28.73
N GLY A 137 15.16 10.95 28.70
CA GLY A 137 15.74 10.42 27.45
C GLY A 137 14.77 9.49 26.69
N SER A 138 13.97 8.70 27.41
CA SER A 138 12.92 7.86 26.79
C SER A 138 11.83 8.69 26.11
N GLU A 139 11.40 9.80 26.71
CA GLU A 139 10.41 10.70 26.11
C GLU A 139 10.97 11.37 24.85
N ILE A 140 12.24 11.78 24.87
CA ILE A 140 12.94 12.33 23.70
C ILE A 140 13.00 11.30 22.57
N LYS A 141 13.36 10.05 22.87
CA LYS A 141 13.38 8.96 21.89
C LYS A 141 12.01 8.70 21.27
N ASP A 142 10.95 8.69 22.07
CA ASP A 142 9.59 8.51 21.55
C ASP A 142 9.09 9.73 20.79
N ALA A 143 9.49 10.95 21.17
CA ALA A 143 9.24 12.16 20.41
C ALA A 143 9.94 12.13 19.04
N LEU A 144 11.19 11.70 18.97
CA LEU A 144 11.93 11.49 17.72
C LEU A 144 11.19 10.52 16.79
N LYS A 145 10.77 9.36 17.32
CA LYS A 145 9.99 8.37 16.56
C LYS A 145 8.68 8.94 16.03
N ARG A 146 7.96 9.73 16.84
CA ARG A 146 6.73 10.42 16.43
C ARG A 146 7.00 11.44 15.33
N GLY A 147 8.03 12.28 15.48
CA GLY A 147 8.41 13.27 14.48
C GLY A 147 8.72 12.65 13.11
N ILE A 148 9.47 11.53 13.09
CA ILE A 148 9.74 10.78 11.86
C ILE A 148 8.43 10.21 11.28
N LEU A 149 7.58 9.61 12.11
CA LEU A 149 6.32 9.02 11.67
C LEU A 149 5.37 10.05 11.06
N GLU A 150 5.27 11.24 11.64
CA GLU A 150 4.42 12.31 11.12
C GLU A 150 4.88 12.80 9.74
N LEU A 151 6.19 12.83 9.50
CA LEU A 151 6.73 13.17 8.18
C LEU A 151 6.38 12.10 7.14
N LEU A 152 6.46 10.82 7.52
CA LEU A 152 6.06 9.70 6.65
C LEU A 152 4.55 9.67 6.42
N ALA A 153 3.73 9.98 7.43
CA ALA A 153 2.27 9.95 7.33
C ALA A 153 1.70 11.07 6.44
N LYS A 154 2.45 12.16 6.25
CA LYS A 154 2.10 13.24 5.30
C LYS A 154 2.28 12.83 3.83
N ALA A 155 2.95 11.70 3.56
CA ALA A 155 3.08 11.18 2.21
C ALA A 155 1.70 10.74 1.65
N PRO A 156 1.47 10.86 0.34
CA PRO A 156 0.24 10.39 -0.28
C PRO A 156 0.00 8.90 0.01
N LYS A 157 -1.28 8.52 -0.06
CA LYS A 157 -1.76 7.14 0.16
C LYS A 157 -0.83 6.13 -0.54
N THR A 158 -0.30 5.19 0.23
CA THR A 158 0.70 4.20 -0.20
C THR A 158 0.11 3.05 -1.05
N GLU A 159 -1.22 2.94 -1.10
CA GLU A 159 -1.93 1.94 -1.91
C GLU A 159 -2.00 2.34 -3.38
N LEU A 160 -1.85 1.35 -4.27
CA LEU A 160 -2.09 1.50 -5.70
C LEU A 160 -3.55 1.87 -5.99
N ARG A 161 -3.77 3.06 -6.54
CA ARG A 161 -5.10 3.58 -6.90
C ARG A 161 -5.47 3.14 -8.32
N LEU A 162 -5.99 1.92 -8.44
CA LEU A 162 -6.39 1.35 -9.74
C LEU A 162 -7.81 1.75 -10.20
N GLY A 163 -8.62 2.31 -9.29
CA GLY A 163 -10.02 2.64 -9.58
C GLY A 163 -10.90 1.42 -9.89
N PHE A 164 -12.08 1.66 -10.45
CA PHE A 164 -13.03 0.58 -10.83
C PHE A 164 -13.09 0.33 -12.34
N ARG A 165 -12.67 1.30 -13.16
CA ARG A 165 -12.64 1.19 -14.63
C ARG A 165 -11.45 0.31 -15.06
N LYS A 166 -11.67 -0.53 -16.06
CA LYS A 166 -10.67 -1.45 -16.60
C LYS A 166 -10.44 -1.19 -18.09
N PRO A 167 -9.20 -1.37 -18.60
CA PRO A 167 -8.01 -1.77 -17.86
C PRO A 167 -7.42 -0.62 -17.03
N ALA A 168 -6.89 -0.94 -15.84
CA ALA A 168 -6.05 -0.01 -15.10
C ALA A 168 -4.61 -0.10 -15.66
N VAL A 169 -4.01 1.04 -15.99
CA VAL A 169 -2.68 1.10 -16.61
C VAL A 169 -1.66 1.61 -15.58
N VAL A 170 -0.61 0.83 -15.36
CA VAL A 170 0.50 1.19 -14.47
C VAL A 170 1.79 1.23 -15.29
N MET A 171 2.43 2.39 -15.33
CA MET A 171 3.72 2.58 -16.01
C MET A 171 4.83 2.68 -14.97
N ILE A 172 5.88 1.88 -15.13
CA ILE A 172 7.06 1.89 -14.24
C ILE A 172 8.21 2.58 -14.97
N VAL A 173 8.70 3.67 -14.39
CA VAL A 173 9.75 4.53 -14.96
C VAL A 173 10.94 4.66 -14.01
N GLY A 174 12.10 5.08 -14.54
CA GLY A 174 13.31 5.30 -13.75
C GLY A 174 14.59 5.02 -14.54
N VAL A 175 15.74 5.24 -13.90
CA VAL A 175 17.07 5.07 -14.52
C VAL A 175 17.55 3.61 -14.55
N ASN A 176 18.65 3.35 -15.24
CA ASN A 176 19.26 2.02 -15.29
C ASN A 176 19.80 1.61 -13.90
N GLY A 177 19.79 0.32 -13.60
CA GLY A 177 20.23 -0.22 -12.31
C GLY A 177 19.19 -0.12 -11.17
N GLY A 178 18.16 0.72 -11.28
CA GLY A 178 17.11 0.88 -10.25
C GLY A 178 16.13 -0.29 -10.08
N GLY A 179 16.33 -1.41 -10.78
CA GLY A 179 15.51 -2.61 -10.63
C GLY A 179 14.08 -2.53 -11.19
N LYS A 180 13.83 -1.70 -12.21
CA LYS A 180 12.51 -1.50 -12.84
C LYS A 180 11.83 -2.81 -13.27
N THR A 181 12.47 -3.57 -14.16
CA THR A 181 11.94 -4.83 -14.71
C THR A 181 11.68 -5.86 -13.60
N THR A 182 12.61 -5.96 -12.64
CA THR A 182 12.47 -6.83 -11.46
C THR A 182 11.29 -6.42 -10.57
N SER A 183 11.12 -5.11 -10.34
CA SER A 183 10.02 -4.58 -9.52
C SER A 183 8.67 -4.75 -10.22
N LEU A 184 8.63 -4.59 -11.54
CA LEU A 184 7.47 -4.86 -12.38
C LEU A 184 7.02 -6.32 -12.26
N GLY A 185 7.95 -7.27 -12.40
CA GLY A 185 7.65 -8.70 -12.26
C GLY A 185 7.19 -9.07 -10.85
N LYS A 186 7.79 -8.50 -9.80
CA LYS A 186 7.33 -8.66 -8.40
C LYS A 186 5.92 -8.12 -8.20
N LEU A 187 5.62 -6.96 -8.77
CA LEU A 187 4.28 -6.36 -8.70
C LEU A 187 3.25 -7.21 -9.45
N ALA A 188 3.58 -7.70 -10.64
CA ALA A 188 2.73 -8.60 -11.42
C ALA A 188 2.41 -9.88 -10.63
N ASN A 189 3.42 -10.51 -10.03
CA ASN A 189 3.24 -11.67 -9.17
C ASN A 189 2.30 -11.38 -7.99
N ARG A 190 2.49 -10.24 -7.32
CA ARG A 190 1.64 -9.83 -6.20
C ARG A 190 0.18 -9.68 -6.64
N LEU A 191 -0.09 -8.90 -7.68
CA LEU A 191 -1.45 -8.65 -8.15
C LEU A 191 -2.12 -9.91 -8.70
N LYS A 192 -1.36 -10.79 -9.37
CA LYS A 192 -1.85 -12.08 -9.85
C LYS A 192 -2.24 -13.01 -8.69
N ASN A 193 -1.47 -13.01 -7.60
CA ASN A 193 -1.83 -13.74 -6.37
C ASN A 193 -3.05 -13.15 -5.64
N GLU A 194 -3.36 -11.87 -5.88
CA GLU A 194 -4.60 -11.21 -5.44
C GLU A 194 -5.78 -11.49 -6.41
N GLY A 195 -5.57 -12.27 -7.48
CA GLY A 195 -6.60 -12.67 -8.43
C GLY A 195 -6.80 -11.72 -9.61
N ALA A 196 -5.93 -10.72 -9.78
CA ALA A 196 -6.01 -9.80 -10.92
C ALA A 196 -5.60 -10.48 -12.23
N LYS A 197 -6.31 -10.13 -13.32
CA LYS A 197 -5.87 -10.45 -14.69
C LYS A 197 -4.85 -9.40 -15.12
N ILE A 198 -3.64 -9.83 -15.46
CA ILE A 198 -2.51 -8.96 -15.74
C ILE A 198 -2.01 -9.20 -17.17
N LEU A 199 -1.82 -8.11 -17.90
CA LEU A 199 -1.11 -8.07 -19.18
C LEU A 199 0.15 -7.24 -19.00
N LEU A 200 1.31 -7.81 -19.31
CA LEU A 200 2.60 -7.13 -19.29
C LEU A 200 2.88 -6.53 -20.67
N ALA A 201 3.51 -5.37 -20.71
CA ALA A 201 3.95 -4.73 -21.95
C ALA A 201 5.44 -4.41 -21.86
N ALA A 202 6.25 -5.01 -22.73
CA ALA A 202 7.69 -4.79 -22.80
C ALA A 202 8.02 -3.46 -23.50
N GLY A 203 7.81 -2.35 -22.80
CA GLY A 203 8.11 -1.00 -23.29
C GLY A 203 9.57 -0.56 -23.14
N ASP A 204 10.45 -1.34 -22.49
CA ASP A 204 11.88 -1.04 -22.40
C ASP A 204 12.59 -1.55 -23.68
N THR A 205 12.42 -0.82 -24.78
CA THR A 205 12.95 -1.17 -26.11
C THR A 205 14.43 -0.81 -26.30
N PHE A 206 14.97 0.05 -25.43
CA PHE A 206 16.37 0.46 -25.50
C PHE A 206 17.32 -0.62 -24.94
N ARG A 207 16.88 -1.36 -23.92
CA ARG A 207 17.68 -2.40 -23.29
C ARG A 207 17.22 -3.77 -23.79
N ALA A 208 17.93 -4.32 -24.77
CA ALA A 208 17.60 -5.63 -25.36
C ALA A 208 17.32 -6.73 -24.32
N ALA A 209 18.16 -6.84 -23.28
CA ALA A 209 17.98 -7.83 -22.21
C ALA A 209 16.79 -7.57 -21.28
N ALA A 210 16.20 -6.37 -21.28
CA ALA A 210 15.05 -6.05 -20.43
C ALA A 210 13.76 -6.72 -20.93
N SER A 211 13.59 -6.86 -22.26
CA SER A 211 12.49 -7.62 -22.84
C SER A 211 12.57 -9.08 -22.44
N ASP A 212 13.73 -9.72 -22.69
CA ASP A 212 13.94 -11.14 -22.38
C ASP A 212 13.76 -11.42 -20.87
N GLN A 213 14.23 -10.50 -20.01
CA GLN A 213 14.02 -10.60 -18.57
C GLN A 213 12.53 -10.48 -18.20
N LEU A 214 11.76 -9.64 -18.87
CA LEU A 214 10.34 -9.46 -18.62
C LEU A 214 9.53 -10.68 -19.11
N GLU A 215 9.92 -11.29 -20.22
CA GLU A 215 9.35 -12.56 -20.72
C GLU A 215 9.52 -13.68 -19.68
N ILE A 216 10.71 -13.81 -19.07
CA ILE A 216 10.95 -14.77 -17.97
C ILE A 216 10.02 -14.48 -16.77
N TRP A 217 9.76 -13.21 -16.45
CA TRP A 217 8.80 -12.85 -15.39
C TRP A 217 7.37 -13.18 -15.76
N ALA A 218 6.98 -12.98 -17.01
CA ALA A 218 5.66 -13.33 -17.54
C ALA A 218 5.41 -14.84 -17.37
N GLU A 219 6.37 -15.67 -17.81
CA GLU A 219 6.33 -17.12 -17.67
C GLU A 219 6.24 -17.55 -16.19
N ARG A 220 7.12 -17.01 -15.34
CA ARG A 220 7.14 -17.34 -13.89
C ARG A 220 5.84 -16.99 -13.17
N THR A 221 5.17 -15.92 -13.59
CA THR A 221 3.94 -15.44 -12.93
C THR A 221 2.68 -15.99 -13.60
N GLY A 222 2.79 -16.50 -14.83
CA GLY A 222 1.67 -16.88 -15.68
C GLY A 222 0.86 -15.68 -16.15
N CYS A 223 1.52 -14.55 -16.43
CA CYS A 223 0.90 -13.36 -17.02
C CYS A 223 1.10 -13.37 -18.53
N ASP A 224 0.13 -12.82 -19.27
CA ASP A 224 0.30 -12.56 -20.70
C ASP A 224 1.29 -11.41 -20.90
N ILE A 225 2.03 -11.40 -22.03
CA ILE A 225 2.99 -10.36 -22.36
C ILE A 225 2.89 -9.93 -23.83
N VAL A 226 2.97 -8.63 -24.05
CA VAL A 226 3.19 -8.01 -25.37
C VAL A 226 4.64 -7.55 -25.45
N VAL A 227 5.35 -8.01 -26.48
CA VAL A 227 6.74 -7.64 -26.78
C VAL A 227 6.81 -6.86 -28.09
N ALA A 228 7.80 -5.97 -28.20
CA ALA A 228 8.07 -5.28 -29.45
C ALA A 228 8.47 -6.27 -30.54
N GLU A 229 8.05 -6.01 -31.78
CA GLU A 229 8.41 -6.85 -32.92
C GLU A 229 9.95 -6.83 -33.09
N LYS A 230 10.58 -8.00 -32.88
CA LYS A 230 11.96 -8.21 -33.28
C LYS A 230 11.94 -8.39 -34.80
N GLU A 231 12.56 -7.49 -35.57
CA GLU A 231 12.85 -7.74 -36.99
C GLU A 231 13.60 -9.07 -37.07
N LYS A 232 12.92 -10.12 -37.54
CA LYS A 232 13.58 -11.36 -37.92
C LYS A 232 14.38 -11.04 -39.18
N THR A 233 15.66 -10.70 -39.03
CA THR A 233 16.61 -10.89 -40.13
C THR A 233 16.59 -12.37 -40.47
N LYS A 234 15.79 -12.72 -41.48
CA LYS A 234 15.95 -13.97 -42.22
C LYS A 234 17.36 -13.92 -42.78
N ALA A 235 18.31 -14.56 -42.10
CA ALA A 235 19.53 -14.99 -42.74
C ALA A 235 19.08 -15.99 -43.82
N SER A 236 18.90 -15.48 -45.04
CA SER A 236 18.74 -16.30 -46.22
C SER A 236 20.00 -17.14 -46.36
N SER A 237 19.91 -18.40 -45.95
CA SER A 237 20.74 -19.46 -46.49
C SER A 237 20.64 -19.41 -48.01
N GLY A 238 21.75 -19.10 -48.69
CA GLY A 238 21.79 -19.10 -50.15
C GLY A 238 23.01 -18.39 -50.73
N CYS A 239 24.17 -19.03 -50.66
CA CYS A 239 24.97 -19.44 -51.82
C CYS A 239 26.06 -20.42 -51.32
#